data_AF-A0A6V8KIJ2-F1
#
_entry.id   AF-A0A6V8KIJ2-F1
#
_cell.length_a   1.000
_cell.length_b   1.000
_cell.length_c   1.000
_cell.angle_alpha   90.00
_cell.angle_beta   90.00
_cell.angle_gamma   90.00
#
_symmetry.space_group_name_H-M   'P 1'
#
loop_
_entity.id
_entity.type
_entity.pdbx_description
1 polymer ?
#
loop_
_entity_poly.entity_id
_entity_poly.type
_entity_poly.pdbx_seq_one_letter_code
_entity_poly.pdbx_strand_id
1 'polypeptide(L)'
;MAAQLAAPGTAPAQAAPAPAGTPDAAPTEATQRDIEGYARTYGVSEREALRRLRIQEAAGTLNARLTDAEAATFAGLYIEHTPAVRVVVRFTRDAEQTLARHVRGGVLAGVARARAADTPLAQLVAEQKVAYESVRAAGTPVSGSINLRDNRVEIYVKAEDHARATGAVGAATRMSPASGRVDVVTVADLPAQEANVHGGLEIVGGGAISTTGFTVRRDSDGRMGVTAAGHAPNSGSVQTSSGNVATTFEAERAPSGPYDIQWHSAVGRTLTNVIRDNFSGATRPITGIRLRAAQAVGSSVCKFGRTTGYTCGTINTTSPPPAFPSTTTATTARCGGRSTWAATSCTRPTT
;
A
#
# COMPACT_ATOMS: atom_id res chain seq x y z
N MET A 1 0.32 -43.47 33.57
CA MET A 1 0.31 -43.97 32.18
C MET A 1 -0.91 -43.39 31.47
N ALA A 2 -0.72 -42.31 30.71
CA ALA A 2 -1.70 -41.81 29.76
C ALA A 2 -0.88 -41.21 28.61
N ALA A 3 -1.01 -41.80 27.43
CA ALA A 3 -0.25 -41.47 26.23
C ALA A 3 -0.84 -40.24 25.56
N GLN A 4 -0.02 -39.21 25.35
CA GLN A 4 -0.37 -38.04 24.54
C GLN A 4 -0.17 -38.40 23.06
N LEU A 5 -1.26 -38.44 22.28
CA LEU A 5 -1.21 -38.56 20.83
C LEU A 5 -0.77 -37.22 20.23
N ALA A 6 0.40 -37.19 19.59
CA ALA A 6 0.88 -36.05 18.83
C ALA A 6 0.20 -35.98 17.44
N ALA A 7 -0.33 -34.83 17.09
CA ALA A 7 -0.84 -34.55 15.74
C ALA A 7 0.33 -34.36 14.75
N PRO A 8 0.20 -34.79 13.49
CA PRO A 8 1.27 -34.65 12.50
C PRO A 8 1.45 -33.18 12.09
N GLY A 9 2.69 -32.71 12.13
CA GLY A 9 3.07 -31.38 11.68
C GLY A 9 2.95 -31.25 10.16
N THR A 10 2.18 -30.27 9.70
CA THR A 10 2.12 -29.84 8.31
C THR A 10 3.43 -29.14 7.93
N ALA A 11 4.18 -29.74 7.02
CA ALA A 11 5.34 -29.09 6.40
C ALA A 11 4.88 -27.85 5.61
N PRO A 12 5.65 -26.74 5.61
CA PRO A 12 5.33 -25.58 4.80
C PRO A 12 5.42 -25.95 3.32
N ALA A 13 4.33 -25.70 2.59
CA ALA A 13 4.28 -25.85 1.14
C ALA A 13 5.29 -24.88 0.51
N GLN A 14 6.36 -25.42 -0.06
CA GLN A 14 7.26 -24.67 -0.92
C GLN A 14 6.47 -24.20 -2.15
N ALA A 15 6.40 -22.88 -2.34
CA ALA A 15 5.83 -22.31 -3.55
C ALA A 15 6.65 -22.79 -4.75
N ALA A 16 5.99 -23.46 -5.70
CA ALA A 16 6.62 -23.89 -6.93
C ALA A 16 7.17 -22.67 -7.69
N PRO A 17 8.37 -22.76 -8.31
CA PRO A 17 8.90 -21.68 -9.12
C PRO A 17 7.98 -21.41 -10.31
N ALA A 18 7.73 -20.12 -10.59
CA ALA A 18 6.98 -19.71 -11.75
C ALA A 18 7.65 -20.27 -13.04
N PRO A 19 6.86 -20.73 -14.03
CA PRO A 19 7.42 -21.27 -15.26
C PRO A 19 8.19 -20.16 -15.99
N ALA A 20 9.47 -20.41 -16.27
CA ALA A 20 10.27 -19.57 -17.15
C ALA A 20 9.62 -19.59 -18.55
N GLY A 21 9.06 -18.46 -18.97
CA GLY A 21 8.41 -18.33 -20.27
C GLY A 21 9.39 -18.58 -21.42
N THR A 22 8.91 -19.23 -22.47
CA THR A 22 9.62 -19.44 -23.72
C THR A 22 9.94 -18.09 -24.39
N PRO A 23 11.15 -17.90 -24.98
CA PRO A 23 11.60 -16.60 -25.50
C PRO A 23 10.76 -15.97 -26.63
N ASP A 24 9.87 -16.74 -27.27
CA ASP A 24 9.14 -16.38 -28.50
C ASP A 24 7.62 -16.21 -28.32
N ALA A 25 7.10 -16.27 -27.09
CA ALA A 25 5.68 -15.95 -26.87
C ALA A 25 5.44 -14.43 -27.02
N ALA A 26 4.36 -14.05 -27.70
CA ALA A 26 3.95 -12.64 -27.78
C ALA A 26 3.77 -12.06 -26.36
N PRO A 27 4.16 -10.79 -26.11
CA PRO A 27 3.99 -10.17 -24.82
C PRO A 27 2.52 -10.21 -24.39
N THR A 28 2.25 -10.48 -23.11
CA THR A 28 0.91 -10.27 -22.56
C THR A 28 0.56 -8.77 -22.62
N GLU A 29 -0.73 -8.42 -22.58
CA GLU A 29 -1.14 -7.00 -22.54
C GLU A 29 -0.51 -6.23 -21.36
N ALA A 30 -0.32 -6.89 -20.21
CA ALA A 30 0.36 -6.28 -19.07
C ALA A 30 1.83 -6.00 -19.38
N THR A 31 2.54 -6.99 -19.93
CA THR A 31 3.93 -6.84 -20.37
C THR A 31 4.07 -5.75 -21.43
N GLN A 32 3.12 -5.64 -22.36
CA GLN A 32 3.12 -4.59 -23.38
C GLN A 32 3.00 -3.19 -22.76
N ARG A 33 2.13 -3.01 -21.76
CA ARG A 33 2.02 -1.74 -21.02
C ARG A 33 3.32 -1.37 -20.29
N ASP A 34 4.02 -2.34 -19.73
CA ASP A 34 5.31 -2.12 -19.07
C ASP A 34 6.40 -1.68 -20.07
N ILE A 35 6.43 -2.32 -21.24
CA ILE A 35 7.34 -1.97 -22.35
C ILE A 35 7.11 -0.52 -22.78
N GLU A 36 5.86 -0.17 -23.07
CA GLU A 36 5.50 1.19 -23.49
C GLU A 36 5.78 2.23 -22.39
N GLY A 37 5.49 1.89 -21.12
CA GLY A 37 5.77 2.76 -19.98
C GLY A 37 7.27 3.05 -19.83
N TYR A 38 8.09 2.01 -19.94
CA TYR A 38 9.55 2.14 -19.93
C TYR A 38 10.05 2.96 -21.13
N ALA A 39 9.57 2.66 -22.34
CA ALA A 39 9.93 3.35 -23.57
C ALA A 39 9.66 4.86 -23.48
N ARG A 40 8.47 5.25 -23.00
CA ARG A 40 8.10 6.65 -22.76
C ARG A 40 8.99 7.32 -21.71
N THR A 41 9.24 6.63 -20.59
CA THR A 41 10.00 7.20 -19.46
C THR A 41 11.45 7.51 -19.84
N TYR A 42 12.09 6.63 -20.61
CA TYR A 42 13.52 6.74 -20.94
C TYR A 42 13.80 7.18 -22.38
N GLY A 43 12.76 7.48 -23.17
CA GLY A 43 12.90 7.95 -24.56
C GLY A 43 13.57 6.92 -25.49
N VAL A 44 13.24 5.64 -25.35
CA VAL A 44 13.80 4.54 -26.14
C VAL A 44 12.74 3.80 -26.94
N SER A 45 13.13 3.00 -27.93
CA SER A 45 12.19 2.14 -28.67
C SER A 45 11.63 1.02 -27.77
N GLU A 46 10.44 0.50 -28.10
CA GLU A 46 9.84 -0.64 -27.38
C GLU A 46 10.75 -1.87 -27.39
N ARG A 47 11.45 -2.12 -28.50
CA ARG A 47 12.45 -3.21 -28.58
C ARG A 47 13.58 -3.02 -27.57
N GLU A 48 14.08 -1.80 -27.41
CA GLU A 48 15.11 -1.48 -26.42
C GLU A 48 14.55 -1.52 -24.99
N ALA A 49 13.32 -1.06 -24.77
CA ALA A 49 12.62 -1.17 -23.50
C ALA A 49 12.47 -2.63 -23.06
N LEU A 50 12.00 -3.52 -23.95
CA LEU A 50 11.91 -4.96 -23.68
C LEU A 50 13.28 -5.55 -23.32
N ARG A 51 14.34 -5.18 -24.06
CA ARG A 51 15.72 -5.63 -23.75
C ARG A 51 16.16 -5.17 -22.36
N ARG A 52 15.86 -3.92 -21.98
CA ARG A 52 16.21 -3.36 -20.66
C ARG A 52 15.39 -4.00 -19.54
N LEU A 53 14.11 -4.28 -19.74
CA LEU A 53 13.27 -5.00 -18.77
C LEU A 53 13.82 -6.41 -18.49
N ARG A 54 14.25 -7.15 -19.53
CA ARG A 54 14.95 -8.44 -19.35
C ARG A 54 16.26 -8.33 -18.56
N ILE A 55 17.00 -7.23 -18.74
CA ILE A 55 18.19 -6.94 -17.93
C ILE A 55 17.81 -6.67 -16.47
N GLN A 56 16.72 -5.94 -16.20
CA GLN A 56 16.24 -5.68 -14.83
C GLN A 56 15.86 -6.98 -14.11
N GLU A 57 15.15 -7.88 -14.78
CA GLU A 57 14.81 -9.20 -14.24
C GLU A 57 16.07 -10.02 -13.91
N ALA A 58 16.99 -10.14 -14.88
CA ALA A 58 18.25 -10.86 -14.67
C ALA A 58 19.11 -10.24 -13.54
N ALA A 59 19.09 -8.92 -13.40
CA ALA A 59 19.77 -8.20 -12.33
C ALA A 59 19.16 -8.51 -10.95
N GLY A 60 17.83 -8.66 -10.86
CA GLY A 60 17.14 -9.12 -9.66
C GLY A 60 17.58 -10.53 -9.23
N THR A 61 17.63 -11.47 -10.17
CA THR A 61 18.13 -12.83 -9.92
C THR A 61 19.60 -12.83 -9.47
N LEU A 62 20.45 -12.01 -10.11
CA LEU A 62 21.84 -11.86 -9.71
C LEU A 62 21.97 -11.29 -8.29
N ASN A 63 21.16 -10.28 -7.95
CA ASN A 63 21.17 -9.66 -6.63
C ASN A 63 20.87 -10.69 -5.52
N ALA A 64 19.82 -11.50 -5.70
CA ALA A 64 19.47 -12.56 -4.76
C ALA A 64 20.63 -13.55 -4.58
N ARG A 65 21.19 -14.05 -5.69
CA ARG A 65 22.31 -15.00 -5.66
C ARG A 65 23.53 -14.43 -4.94
N LEU A 66 23.92 -13.18 -5.22
CA LEU A 66 25.10 -12.56 -4.61
C LEU A 66 24.90 -12.24 -3.13
N THR A 67 23.66 -11.96 -2.73
CA THR A 67 23.30 -11.75 -1.32
C THR A 67 23.58 -13.01 -0.50
N ASP A 68 23.28 -14.19 -1.06
CA ASP A 68 23.50 -15.46 -0.38
C ASP A 68 24.94 -15.96 -0.53
N ALA A 69 25.44 -16.03 -1.76
CA ALA A 69 26.71 -16.70 -2.08
C ALA A 69 27.96 -15.85 -1.75
N GLU A 70 27.83 -14.53 -1.73
CA GLU A 70 28.95 -13.59 -1.57
C GLU A 70 28.74 -12.62 -0.39
N ALA A 71 27.89 -12.99 0.58
CA ALA A 71 27.44 -12.12 1.68
C ALA A 71 28.56 -11.37 2.42
N ALA A 72 29.74 -12.00 2.55
CA ALA A 72 30.89 -11.43 3.24
C ALA A 72 31.54 -10.25 2.50
N THR A 73 31.36 -10.14 1.18
CA THR A 73 31.99 -9.07 0.38
C THR A 73 30.99 -8.27 -0.45
N PHE A 74 29.83 -8.83 -0.76
CA PHE A 74 28.79 -8.17 -1.55
C PHE A 74 28.28 -6.92 -0.84
N ALA A 75 28.31 -5.79 -1.56
CA ALA A 75 27.95 -4.46 -1.06
C ALA A 75 26.74 -3.85 -1.82
N GLY A 76 25.97 -4.71 -2.49
CA GLY A 76 24.72 -4.36 -3.18
C GLY A 76 24.84 -4.19 -4.69
N LEU A 77 23.68 -4.16 -5.32
CA LEU A 77 23.52 -4.04 -6.77
C LEU A 77 22.48 -2.95 -7.07
N TYR A 78 22.76 -2.11 -8.07
CA TYR A 78 21.79 -1.14 -8.58
C TYR A 78 21.86 -1.02 -10.10
N ILE A 79 20.81 -0.46 -10.70
CA ILE A 79 20.70 -0.29 -12.14
C ILE A 79 20.78 1.20 -12.48
N GLU A 80 21.55 1.52 -13.50
CA GLU A 80 21.58 2.84 -14.14
C GLU A 80 20.90 2.71 -15.49
N HIS A 81 19.91 3.55 -15.77
CA HIS A 81 19.18 3.51 -17.04
C HIS A 81 19.72 4.52 -18.06
N THR A 82 20.47 5.53 -17.61
CA THR A 82 21.06 6.60 -18.41
C THR A 82 22.54 6.78 -18.07
N PRO A 83 23.38 7.23 -19.02
CA PRO A 83 23.09 7.43 -20.45
C PRO A 83 22.88 6.12 -21.23
N ALA A 84 23.31 4.99 -20.69
CA ALA A 84 23.04 3.65 -21.20
C ALA A 84 22.76 2.70 -20.03
N VAL A 85 22.03 1.60 -20.28
CA VAL A 85 21.72 0.63 -19.22
C VAL A 85 23.00 -0.02 -18.69
N ARG A 86 23.19 0.03 -17.37
CA ARG A 86 24.29 -0.64 -16.65
C ARG A 86 23.78 -1.25 -15.37
N VAL A 87 24.29 -2.43 -15.05
CA VAL A 87 24.04 -3.08 -13.76
C VAL A 87 25.31 -2.96 -12.94
N VAL A 88 25.30 -2.09 -11.93
CA VAL A 88 26.47 -1.88 -11.08
C VAL A 88 26.38 -2.81 -9.89
N VAL A 89 27.45 -3.57 -9.66
CA VAL A 89 27.55 -4.57 -8.59
C VAL A 89 28.75 -4.22 -7.74
N ARG A 90 28.54 -4.05 -6.43
CA ARG A 90 29.59 -3.63 -5.52
C ARG A 90 30.11 -4.78 -4.68
N PHE A 91 31.41 -4.81 -4.49
CA PHE A 91 32.07 -5.72 -3.55
C PHE A 91 33.16 -5.00 -2.78
N THR A 92 33.42 -5.43 -1.55
CA THR A 92 34.50 -4.89 -0.74
C THR A 92 35.88 -5.40 -1.15
N ARG A 93 35.94 -6.56 -1.83
CA ARG A 93 37.17 -7.18 -2.35
C ARG A 93 36.88 -7.98 -3.62
N ASP A 94 37.90 -8.16 -4.45
CA ASP A 94 37.89 -9.03 -5.65
C ASP A 94 36.71 -8.79 -6.62
N ALA A 95 36.23 -7.54 -6.71
CA ALA A 95 34.95 -7.20 -7.31
C ALA A 95 34.81 -7.67 -8.77
N GLU A 96 35.83 -7.45 -9.59
CA GLU A 96 35.82 -7.85 -11.01
C GLU A 96 35.86 -9.37 -11.17
N GLN A 97 36.74 -10.06 -10.44
CA GLN A 97 36.88 -11.51 -10.50
C GLN A 97 35.61 -12.21 -10.04
N THR A 98 35.04 -11.76 -8.92
CA THR A 98 33.79 -12.30 -8.39
C THR A 98 32.64 -12.06 -9.35
N LEU A 99 32.44 -10.84 -9.84
CA LEU A 99 31.36 -10.57 -10.79
C LEU A 99 31.48 -11.42 -12.06
N ALA A 100 32.68 -11.55 -12.62
CA ALA A 100 32.93 -12.31 -13.84
C ALA A 100 32.55 -13.80 -13.71
N ARG A 101 32.61 -14.39 -12.51
CA ARG A 101 32.15 -15.77 -12.25
C ARG A 101 30.63 -15.90 -12.34
N HIS A 102 29.89 -14.85 -12.00
CA HIS A 102 28.43 -14.89 -11.89
C HIS A 102 27.68 -14.44 -13.16
N VAL A 103 28.31 -13.66 -14.04
CA VAL A 103 27.63 -13.08 -15.23
C VAL A 103 28.12 -13.60 -16.58
N ARG A 104 29.13 -14.49 -16.61
CA ARG A 104 29.72 -15.00 -17.85
C ARG A 104 28.68 -15.71 -18.72
N GLY A 105 28.61 -15.34 -20.00
CA GLY A 105 27.74 -15.98 -21.00
C GLY A 105 26.24 -15.69 -20.84
N GLY A 106 25.82 -14.85 -19.89
CA GLY A 106 24.42 -14.51 -19.65
C GLY A 106 23.99 -13.16 -20.23
N VAL A 107 22.72 -12.81 -20.04
CA VAL A 107 22.12 -11.51 -20.47
C VAL A 107 22.83 -10.30 -19.85
N LEU A 108 23.45 -10.49 -18.68
CA LEU A 108 24.22 -9.45 -18.00
C LEU A 108 25.66 -9.30 -18.49
N ALA A 109 26.15 -10.23 -19.32
CA ALA A 109 27.46 -10.13 -19.93
C ALA A 109 27.55 -8.86 -20.78
N GLY A 110 28.52 -8.00 -20.48
CA GLY A 110 28.70 -6.73 -21.19
C GLY A 110 27.92 -5.53 -20.65
N VAL A 111 26.90 -5.72 -19.79
CA VAL A 111 26.17 -4.61 -19.12
C VAL A 111 26.43 -4.52 -17.62
N ALA A 112 26.83 -5.62 -16.97
CA ALA A 112 27.23 -5.60 -15.57
C ALA A 112 28.63 -4.99 -15.39
N ARG A 113 28.82 -4.18 -14.35
CA ARG A 113 30.10 -3.54 -14.00
C ARG A 113 30.35 -3.70 -12.51
N ALA A 114 31.53 -4.17 -12.17
CA ALA A 114 31.97 -4.26 -10.79
C ALA A 114 32.44 -2.89 -10.30
N ARG A 115 32.20 -2.58 -9.03
CA ARG A 115 32.73 -1.40 -8.34
C ARG A 115 33.21 -1.78 -6.95
N ALA A 116 34.27 -1.13 -6.48
CA ALA A 116 34.69 -1.25 -5.10
C ALA A 116 33.66 -0.60 -4.16
N ALA A 117 33.56 -1.15 -2.97
CA ALA A 117 32.86 -0.61 -1.82
C ALA A 117 33.74 -0.82 -0.60
N ASP A 118 33.42 -0.14 0.48
CA ASP A 118 34.20 -0.25 1.71
C ASP A 118 33.50 -1.17 2.72
N THR A 119 32.16 -1.14 2.74
CA THR A 119 31.34 -1.89 3.69
C THR A 119 30.39 -2.86 2.98
N PRO A 120 30.33 -4.13 3.40
CA PRO A 120 29.41 -5.12 2.82
C PRO A 120 27.96 -4.78 3.18
N LEU A 121 27.03 -5.23 2.35
CA LEU A 121 25.60 -4.93 2.47
C LEU A 121 25.02 -5.42 3.81
N ALA A 122 25.39 -6.62 4.23
CA ALA A 122 24.94 -7.19 5.50
C ALA A 122 25.29 -6.29 6.69
N GLN A 123 26.44 -5.64 6.64
CA GLN A 123 26.88 -4.72 7.68
C GLN A 123 26.13 -3.39 7.62
N LEU A 124 25.91 -2.83 6.41
CA LEU A 124 25.06 -1.63 6.25
C LEU A 124 23.63 -1.86 6.74
N VAL A 125 23.07 -3.06 6.53
CA VAL A 125 21.74 -3.44 7.06
C VAL A 125 21.73 -3.46 8.59
N ALA A 126 22.78 -4.01 9.22
CA ALA A 126 22.90 -4.01 10.68
C ALA A 126 23.04 -2.57 11.24
N GLU A 127 23.85 -1.73 10.58
CA GLU A 127 24.03 -0.32 10.96
C GLU A 127 22.73 0.48 10.81
N GLN A 128 22.00 0.27 9.70
CA GLN A 128 20.70 0.89 9.48
C GLN A 128 19.73 0.56 10.61
N LYS A 129 19.65 -0.70 11.03
CA LYS A 129 18.78 -1.12 12.13
C LYS A 129 19.14 -0.38 13.42
N VAL A 130 20.43 -0.34 13.78
CA VAL A 130 20.91 0.33 15.01
C VAL A 130 20.62 1.83 14.99
N ALA A 131 20.92 2.50 13.88
CA ALA A 131 20.69 3.94 13.72
C ALA A 131 19.19 4.29 13.70
N TYR A 132 18.38 3.48 13.03
CA TYR A 132 16.93 3.66 13.02
C TYR A 132 16.33 3.48 14.42
N GLU A 133 16.72 2.43 15.15
CA GLU A 133 16.25 2.16 16.50
C GLU A 133 16.68 3.24 17.51
N SER A 134 17.88 3.80 17.38
CA SER A 134 18.36 4.86 18.28
C SER A 134 17.56 6.15 18.12
N VAL A 135 17.24 6.54 16.88
CA VAL A 135 16.43 7.73 16.58
C VAL A 135 15.00 7.54 17.07
N ARG A 136 14.42 6.35 16.89
CA ARG A 136 13.11 6.01 17.46
C ARG A 136 13.10 6.07 18.99
N ALA A 137 14.14 5.55 19.65
CA ALA A 137 14.26 5.58 21.10
C ALA A 137 14.38 7.03 21.63
N ALA A 138 14.92 7.94 20.82
CA ALA A 138 14.95 9.37 21.10
C ALA A 138 13.60 10.09 20.83
N GLY A 139 12.52 9.35 20.55
CA GLY A 139 11.18 9.91 20.34
C GLY A 139 11.01 10.63 19.00
N THR A 140 11.87 10.36 18.03
CA THR A 140 11.86 11.03 16.71
C THR A 140 11.20 10.15 15.64
N PRO A 141 10.21 10.68 14.89
CA PRO A 141 9.75 10.06 13.66
C PRO A 141 10.91 9.90 12.65
N VAL A 142 11.04 8.73 12.06
CA VAL A 142 12.22 8.40 11.24
C VAL A 142 11.88 7.42 10.13
N SER A 143 12.58 7.56 9.01
CA SER A 143 12.68 6.54 7.95
C SER A 143 14.16 6.25 7.69
N GLY A 144 14.45 5.19 6.96
CA GLY A 144 15.83 4.85 6.63
C GLY A 144 15.93 4.08 5.32
N SER A 145 17.05 4.26 4.64
CA SER A 145 17.43 3.48 3.46
C SER A 145 18.93 3.16 3.47
N ILE A 146 19.34 2.32 2.54
CA ILE A 146 20.76 2.11 2.22
C ILE A 146 20.99 2.69 0.84
N ASN A 147 21.86 3.70 0.76
CA ASN A 147 22.30 4.26 -0.50
C ASN A 147 23.43 3.40 -1.06
N LEU A 148 23.09 2.50 -1.98
CA LEU A 148 24.05 1.61 -2.63
C LEU A 148 25.04 2.36 -3.56
N ARG A 149 24.66 3.53 -4.07
CA ARG A 149 25.52 4.35 -4.95
C ARG A 149 26.69 4.96 -4.20
N ASP A 150 26.48 5.29 -2.94
CA ASP A 150 27.50 5.88 -2.08
C ASP A 150 28.00 4.94 -0.98
N ASN A 151 27.45 3.72 -0.91
CA ASN A 151 27.80 2.68 0.07
C ASN A 151 27.70 3.20 1.52
N ARG A 152 26.53 3.77 1.85
CA ARG A 152 26.22 4.31 3.18
C ARG A 152 24.75 4.09 3.57
N VAL A 153 24.46 4.19 4.86
CA VAL A 153 23.12 4.26 5.42
C VAL A 153 22.65 5.72 5.42
N GLU A 154 21.39 5.93 5.04
CA GLU A 154 20.74 7.24 5.17
C GLU A 154 19.55 7.11 6.13
N ILE A 155 19.51 8.01 7.11
CA ILE A 155 18.42 8.14 8.08
C ILE A 155 17.69 9.45 7.77
N TYR A 156 16.41 9.34 7.42
CA TYR A 156 15.59 10.49 7.05
C TYR A 156 14.79 10.98 8.25
N VAL A 157 14.84 12.29 8.50
CA VAL A 157 14.07 12.98 9.54
C VAL A 157 13.63 14.36 9.05
N LYS A 158 12.64 14.96 9.72
CA LYS A 158 12.26 16.35 9.47
C LYS A 158 13.29 17.32 10.01
N ALA A 159 13.27 18.56 9.52
CA ALA A 159 14.27 19.58 9.84
C ALA A 159 14.34 19.86 11.34
N GLU A 160 13.19 19.95 12.00
CA GLU A 160 13.05 20.18 13.45
C GLU A 160 13.67 19.08 14.32
N ASP A 161 13.84 17.88 13.76
CA ASP A 161 14.33 16.70 14.48
C ASP A 161 15.79 16.35 14.17
N HIS A 162 16.42 17.05 13.22
CA HIS A 162 17.75 16.72 12.70
C HIS A 162 18.83 16.65 13.79
N ALA A 163 18.89 17.64 14.68
CA ALA A 163 19.88 17.68 15.76
C ALA A 163 19.69 16.51 16.75
N ARG A 164 18.44 16.20 17.11
CA ARG A 164 18.11 15.09 18.03
C ARG A 164 18.47 13.74 17.41
N ALA A 165 18.13 13.54 16.13
CA ALA A 165 18.49 12.35 15.39
C ALA A 165 20.00 12.18 15.25
N THR A 166 20.73 13.24 14.90
CA THR A 166 22.20 13.22 14.80
C THR A 166 22.85 12.85 16.12
N GLY A 167 22.37 13.39 17.24
CA GLY A 167 22.85 13.02 18.57
C GLY A 167 22.60 11.54 18.91
N ALA A 168 21.41 11.03 18.58
CA ALA A 168 21.03 9.64 18.83
C ALA A 168 21.83 8.65 17.96
N VAL A 169 21.99 8.94 16.67
CA VAL A 169 22.83 8.14 15.75
C VAL A 169 24.27 8.15 16.24
N GLY A 170 24.85 9.33 16.50
CA GLY A 170 26.22 9.45 16.97
C GLY A 170 26.46 8.71 18.29
N ALA A 171 25.48 8.68 19.20
CA ALA A 171 25.57 7.90 20.43
C ALA A 171 25.59 6.39 20.19
N ALA A 172 24.72 5.91 19.31
CA ALA A 172 24.62 4.48 19.00
C ALA A 172 25.82 3.97 18.20
N THR A 173 26.38 4.80 17.32
CA THR A 173 27.48 4.39 16.46
C THR A 173 28.84 4.56 17.12
N ARG A 174 29.03 5.38 18.16
CA ARG A 174 30.32 5.46 18.90
C ARG A 174 30.87 4.11 19.41
N MET A 175 30.02 3.09 19.52
CA MET A 175 30.39 1.73 19.93
C MET A 175 30.62 0.74 18.77
N SER A 176 30.47 1.16 17.52
CA SER A 176 30.66 0.33 16.33
C SER A 176 31.97 0.71 15.60
N PRO A 177 32.72 -0.25 15.02
CA PRO A 177 33.92 0.06 14.22
C PRO A 177 33.63 0.73 12.87
N ALA A 178 32.35 0.82 12.47
CA ALA A 178 31.93 1.15 11.11
C ALA A 178 31.27 2.54 10.95
N SER A 179 31.36 3.33 12.00
CA SER A 179 30.50 4.46 12.34
C SER A 179 30.63 5.71 11.48
N GLY A 180 31.35 5.61 10.36
CA GLY A 180 31.53 6.70 9.40
C GLY A 180 30.57 6.67 8.21
N ARG A 181 29.55 5.79 8.21
CA ARG A 181 28.68 5.56 7.04
C ARG A 181 27.19 5.76 7.31
N VAL A 182 26.81 6.45 8.37
CA VAL A 182 25.41 6.79 8.63
C VAL A 182 25.24 8.29 8.51
N ASP A 183 24.48 8.71 7.50
CA ASP A 183 24.14 10.11 7.28
C ASP A 183 22.71 10.39 7.74
N VAL A 184 22.54 11.45 8.52
CA VAL A 184 21.21 11.98 8.89
C VAL A 184 20.81 13.04 7.87
N VAL A 185 19.82 12.71 7.05
CA VAL A 185 19.35 13.51 5.92
C VAL A 185 18.02 14.15 6.26
N THR A 186 17.93 15.47 6.09
CA THR A 186 16.66 16.19 6.26
C THR A 186 15.77 16.00 5.04
N VAL A 187 14.51 15.66 5.28
CA VAL A 187 13.46 15.56 4.25
C VAL A 187 12.27 16.43 4.63
N ALA A 188 11.52 16.90 3.62
CA ALA A 188 10.30 17.67 3.86
C ALA A 188 9.23 16.82 4.57
N ASP A 189 9.07 15.57 4.14
CA ASP A 189 8.14 14.62 4.72
C ASP A 189 8.72 13.21 4.77
N LEU A 190 8.24 12.44 5.75
CA LEU A 190 8.54 11.03 5.90
C LEU A 190 7.45 10.19 5.21
N PRO A 191 7.77 8.98 4.72
CA PRO A 191 6.75 8.06 4.22
C PRO A 191 5.65 7.83 5.27
N ALA A 192 4.41 8.16 4.89
CA ALA A 192 3.24 7.88 5.71
C ALA A 192 2.69 6.50 5.35
N GLN A 193 2.15 5.80 6.34
CA GLN A 193 1.40 4.57 6.08
C GLN A 193 0.09 4.93 5.37
N GLU A 194 -0.05 4.49 4.12
CA GLU A 194 -1.25 4.67 3.30
C GLU A 194 -2.40 3.82 3.85
N ALA A 195 -3.09 4.35 4.86
CA ALA A 195 -4.36 3.78 5.30
C ALA A 195 -5.51 4.40 4.52
N ASN A 196 -5.87 3.73 3.43
CA ASN A 196 -6.96 4.16 2.55
C ASN A 196 -8.31 4.02 3.25
N VAL A 197 -8.94 5.14 3.56
CA VAL A 197 -10.32 5.20 4.04
C VAL A 197 -11.23 5.32 2.83
N HIS A 198 -12.21 4.44 2.72
CA HIS A 198 -13.16 4.40 1.61
C HIS A 198 -14.45 3.69 2.03
N GLY A 199 -15.42 3.63 1.11
CA GLY A 199 -16.69 2.98 1.38
C GLY A 199 -16.58 1.48 1.59
N GLY A 200 -17.40 0.94 2.50
CA GLY A 200 -17.47 -0.49 2.79
C GLY A 200 -16.51 -0.98 3.88
N LEU A 201 -15.72 -0.10 4.49
CA LEU A 201 -14.89 -0.39 5.66
C LEU A 201 -15.71 -0.36 6.96
N GLU A 202 -15.20 -0.99 8.01
CA GLU A 202 -15.85 -0.95 9.33
C GLU A 202 -15.50 0.33 10.07
N ILE A 203 -16.49 1.00 10.65
CA ILE A 203 -16.31 2.01 11.68
C ILE A 203 -16.72 1.43 13.02
N VAL A 204 -15.80 1.47 13.99
CA VAL A 204 -15.93 0.76 15.27
C VAL A 204 -15.72 1.73 16.42
N GLY A 205 -16.65 1.74 17.38
CA GLY A 205 -16.50 2.47 18.63
C GLY A 205 -17.76 2.40 19.50
N GLY A 206 -17.63 2.78 20.78
CA GLY A 206 -18.77 2.78 21.73
C GLY A 206 -19.49 1.42 21.89
N GLY A 207 -18.81 0.31 21.60
CA GLY A 207 -19.41 -1.03 21.62
C GLY A 207 -20.24 -1.41 20.37
N ALA A 208 -20.29 -0.55 19.35
CA ALA A 208 -21.00 -0.80 18.10
C ALA A 208 -20.08 -0.80 16.88
N ILE A 209 -20.53 -1.47 15.83
CA ILE A 209 -19.82 -1.61 14.55
C ILE A 209 -20.79 -1.23 13.44
N SER A 210 -20.33 -0.43 12.48
CA SER A 210 -21.08 -0.04 11.30
C SER A 210 -20.21 -0.12 10.05
N THR A 211 -20.83 0.01 8.89
CA THR A 211 -20.10 0.11 7.62
C THR A 211 -20.07 1.57 7.15
N THR A 212 -18.90 2.03 6.74
CA THR A 212 -18.68 3.32 6.10
C THR A 212 -19.34 3.37 4.72
N GLY A 213 -19.86 4.54 4.36
CA GLY A 213 -20.59 4.81 3.12
C GLY A 213 -19.70 5.37 2.01
N PHE A 214 -19.75 6.68 1.80
CA PHE A 214 -19.05 7.37 0.72
C PHE A 214 -17.96 8.27 1.28
N THR A 215 -16.84 8.37 0.57
CA THR A 215 -15.90 9.46 0.78
C THR A 215 -16.55 10.77 0.33
N VAL A 216 -16.45 11.80 1.17
CA VAL A 216 -17.07 13.11 0.96
C VAL A 216 -16.04 14.22 1.19
N ARG A 217 -16.31 15.39 0.59
CA ARG A 217 -15.54 16.61 0.81
C ARG A 217 -16.51 17.71 1.25
N ARG A 218 -16.20 18.39 2.36
CA ARG A 218 -16.92 19.59 2.79
C ARG A 218 -16.48 20.76 1.92
N ASP A 219 -17.42 21.43 1.27
CA ASP A 219 -17.10 22.52 0.32
C ASP A 219 -16.49 23.76 0.98
N SER A 220 -16.82 24.03 2.24
CA SER A 220 -16.39 25.26 2.93
C SER A 220 -14.90 25.31 3.25
N ASP A 221 -14.27 24.16 3.53
CA ASP A 221 -12.87 24.07 3.98
C ASP A 221 -12.09 22.95 3.27
N GLY A 222 -12.70 22.27 2.30
CA GLY A 222 -12.10 21.14 1.60
C GLY A 222 -11.90 19.89 2.47
N ARG A 223 -12.44 19.84 3.70
CA ARG A 223 -12.22 18.73 4.62
C ARG A 223 -12.76 17.43 4.04
N MET A 224 -11.88 16.45 3.93
CA MET A 224 -12.23 15.11 3.47
C MET A 224 -12.74 14.26 4.64
N GLY A 225 -13.73 13.41 4.38
CA GLY A 225 -14.25 12.46 5.34
C GLY A 225 -14.94 11.27 4.70
N VAL A 226 -15.49 10.40 5.53
CA VAL A 226 -16.32 9.27 5.11
C VAL A 226 -17.66 9.31 5.83
N THR A 227 -18.73 9.01 5.12
CA THR A 227 -20.07 8.94 5.72
C THR A 227 -20.29 7.61 6.44
N ALA A 228 -21.24 7.60 7.36
CA ALA A 228 -21.81 6.41 7.98
C ALA A 228 -23.30 6.66 8.23
N ALA A 229 -24.03 5.64 8.70
CA ALA A 229 -25.39 5.85 9.17
C ALA A 229 -25.38 6.73 10.43
N GLY A 230 -26.41 7.56 10.63
CA GLY A 230 -26.53 8.45 11.80
C GLY A 230 -26.59 7.71 13.13
N HIS A 231 -26.98 6.43 13.12
CA HIS A 231 -26.94 5.55 14.30
C HIS A 231 -25.61 4.81 14.49
N ALA A 232 -24.60 5.04 13.64
CA ALA A 232 -23.26 4.51 13.84
C ALA A 232 -22.56 5.18 15.05
N PRO A 233 -21.43 4.64 15.53
CA PRO A 233 -20.71 5.26 16.64
C PRO A 233 -20.16 6.65 16.30
N ASN A 234 -20.46 7.65 17.15
CA ASN A 234 -19.93 9.02 17.01
C ASN A 234 -18.46 9.14 17.48
N SER A 235 -17.88 8.08 18.01
CA SER A 235 -16.45 8.03 18.36
C SER A 235 -15.90 6.69 17.90
N GLY A 236 -14.62 6.66 17.51
CA GLY A 236 -13.99 5.41 17.11
C GLY A 236 -13.04 5.52 15.93
N SER A 237 -12.80 4.38 15.31
CA SER A 237 -11.83 4.23 14.22
C SER A 237 -12.40 3.44 13.06
N VAL A 238 -11.97 3.81 11.85
CA VAL A 238 -12.19 3.03 10.64
C VAL A 238 -11.12 1.94 10.54
N GLN A 239 -11.55 0.70 10.38
CA GLN A 239 -10.65 -0.45 10.24
C GLN A 239 -10.19 -0.55 8.78
N THR A 240 -8.88 -0.46 8.55
CA THR A 240 -8.26 -0.63 7.22
C THR A 240 -7.38 -1.86 7.20
N SER A 241 -6.99 -2.35 6.02
CA SER A 241 -6.01 -3.45 5.89
C SER A 241 -4.64 -3.12 6.48
N SER A 242 -4.32 -1.82 6.53
CA SER A 242 -3.10 -1.26 7.12
C SER A 242 -3.25 -0.91 8.60
N GLY A 243 -4.38 -1.21 9.24
CA GLY A 243 -4.64 -0.91 10.65
C GLY A 243 -5.71 0.16 10.88
N ASN A 244 -5.86 0.57 12.13
CA ASN A 244 -7.01 1.36 12.56
C ASN A 244 -6.74 2.85 12.35
N VAL A 245 -7.64 3.51 11.63
CA VAL A 245 -7.60 4.94 11.39
C VAL A 245 -8.52 5.62 12.38
N ALA A 246 -7.95 6.36 13.33
CA ALA A 246 -8.73 7.24 14.19
C ALA A 246 -9.49 8.26 13.34
N THR A 247 -10.76 8.48 13.68
CA THR A 247 -11.63 9.42 12.97
C THR A 247 -12.21 10.45 13.92
N THR A 248 -12.50 11.63 13.39
CA THR A 248 -13.14 12.72 14.13
C THR A 248 -14.58 12.84 13.65
N PHE A 249 -15.55 12.71 14.56
CA PHE A 249 -16.94 12.99 14.24
C PHE A 249 -17.13 14.47 13.88
N GLU A 250 -17.80 14.71 12.76
CA GLU A 250 -17.96 16.06 12.22
C GLU A 250 -19.38 16.58 12.37
N ALA A 251 -20.37 15.77 11.99
CA ALA A 251 -21.77 16.11 12.12
C ALA A 251 -22.67 14.87 11.90
N GLU A 252 -23.86 14.92 12.50
CA GLU A 252 -24.94 13.97 12.23
C GLU A 252 -26.24 14.67 11.83
N ARG A 253 -27.08 13.89 11.17
CA ARG A 253 -28.53 14.06 11.16
C ARG A 253 -29.09 12.74 11.69
N ALA A 254 -29.45 12.77 12.97
CA ALA A 254 -29.92 11.62 13.72
C ALA A 254 -31.28 11.10 13.18
N PRO A 255 -31.59 9.81 13.40
CA PRO A 255 -32.81 9.16 12.92
C PRO A 255 -34.13 9.68 13.54
N SER A 256 -34.09 10.72 14.39
CA SER A 256 -35.28 11.43 14.87
C SER A 256 -35.96 12.30 13.79
N GLY A 257 -35.39 12.37 12.58
CA GLY A 257 -35.93 13.11 11.45
C GLY A 257 -35.76 12.42 10.09
N PRO A 258 -35.77 13.19 8.97
CA PRO A 258 -35.76 12.65 7.61
C PRO A 258 -34.52 11.83 7.21
N TYR A 259 -33.44 11.93 7.97
CA TYR A 259 -32.11 11.48 7.58
C TYR A 259 -31.52 10.56 8.64
N ASP A 260 -30.76 9.57 8.21
CA ASP A 260 -29.95 8.68 9.05
C ASP A 260 -28.53 8.67 8.47
N ILE A 261 -27.84 9.79 8.67
CA ILE A 261 -26.49 9.97 8.14
C ILE A 261 -25.62 10.76 9.11
N GLN A 262 -24.39 10.32 9.26
CA GLN A 262 -23.32 11.10 9.87
C GLN A 262 -22.08 11.01 9.00
N TRP A 263 -21.06 11.78 9.36
CA TRP A 263 -19.76 11.62 8.73
C TRP A 263 -18.63 11.97 9.69
N HIS A 264 -17.48 11.42 9.37
CA HIS A 264 -16.26 11.58 10.14
C HIS A 264 -15.13 12.02 9.22
N SER A 265 -14.30 12.93 9.69
CA SER A 265 -13.04 13.27 9.03
C SER A 265 -11.91 12.34 9.48
N ALA A 266 -10.90 12.19 8.63
CA ALA A 266 -9.68 11.44 8.93
C ALA A 266 -8.48 12.29 8.48
N VAL A 267 -8.09 13.23 9.34
CA VAL A 267 -7.01 14.19 9.05
C VAL A 267 -5.68 13.45 8.87
N GLY A 268 -4.92 13.82 7.83
CA GLY A 268 -3.62 13.22 7.52
C GLY A 268 -3.69 11.79 6.97
N ARG A 269 -4.85 11.39 6.43
CA ARG A 269 -5.07 10.07 5.83
C ARG A 269 -5.50 10.21 4.37
N THR A 270 -5.29 9.14 3.60
CA THR A 270 -5.72 9.07 2.21
C THR A 270 -7.15 8.56 2.16
N LEU A 271 -8.08 9.41 1.69
CA LEU A 271 -9.45 9.01 1.44
C LEU A 271 -9.64 8.79 -0.05
N THR A 272 -10.09 7.60 -0.43
CA THR A 272 -10.27 7.22 -1.84
C THR A 272 -11.74 7.12 -2.19
N ASN A 273 -12.10 7.55 -3.39
CA ASN A 273 -13.49 7.55 -3.86
C ASN A 273 -13.88 6.20 -4.49
N VAL A 274 -13.76 5.15 -3.69
CA VAL A 274 -14.09 3.77 -4.08
C VAL A 274 -15.01 3.15 -3.03
N ILE A 275 -15.64 2.04 -3.38
CA ILE A 275 -16.46 1.26 -2.45
C ILE A 275 -16.23 -0.24 -2.60
N ARG A 276 -16.22 -0.98 -1.49
CA ARG A 276 -16.11 -2.45 -1.54
C ARG A 276 -17.24 -3.09 -2.33
N ASP A 277 -16.89 -4.11 -3.11
CA ASP A 277 -17.85 -4.94 -3.84
C ASP A 277 -17.77 -6.43 -3.48
N ASN A 278 -16.92 -6.81 -2.53
CA ASN A 278 -16.86 -8.15 -1.94
C ASN A 278 -16.13 -8.17 -0.60
N PHE A 279 -16.11 -9.33 0.06
CA PHE A 279 -15.43 -9.53 1.34
C PHE A 279 -13.91 -9.68 1.23
N SER A 280 -13.37 -10.05 0.07
CA SER A 280 -11.91 -10.11 -0.14
C SER A 280 -11.27 -8.73 -0.26
N GLY A 281 -12.09 -7.67 -0.28
CA GLY A 281 -11.63 -6.28 -0.24
C GLY A 281 -11.48 -5.65 -1.62
N ALA A 282 -11.96 -6.29 -2.70
CA ALA A 282 -12.01 -5.62 -3.99
C ALA A 282 -12.98 -4.42 -3.91
N THR A 283 -12.68 -3.41 -4.73
CA THR A 283 -13.38 -2.13 -4.72
C THR A 283 -13.72 -1.69 -6.13
N ARG A 284 -14.71 -0.80 -6.23
CA ARG A 284 -15.10 -0.16 -7.49
C ARG A 284 -15.07 1.34 -7.35
N PRO A 285 -14.66 2.07 -8.39
CA PRO A 285 -14.65 3.53 -8.38
C PRO A 285 -16.07 4.09 -8.32
N ILE A 286 -16.20 5.22 -7.63
CA ILE A 286 -17.42 6.01 -7.58
C ILE A 286 -17.25 7.17 -8.57
N THR A 287 -17.98 7.13 -9.67
CA THR A 287 -17.76 8.05 -10.82
C THR A 287 -18.76 9.19 -10.88
N GLY A 288 -19.77 9.21 -10.01
CA GLY A 288 -20.78 10.27 -10.02
C GLY A 288 -21.79 10.14 -8.90
N ILE A 289 -22.66 11.15 -8.82
CA ILE A 289 -23.72 11.29 -7.83
C ILE A 289 -25.06 11.06 -8.52
N ARG A 290 -25.92 10.24 -7.91
CA ARG A 290 -27.31 10.07 -8.34
C ARG A 290 -28.24 10.70 -7.31
N LEU A 291 -28.83 11.84 -7.66
CA LEU A 291 -29.80 12.53 -6.82
C LEU A 291 -31.04 11.67 -6.57
N ARG A 292 -31.69 11.85 -5.41
CA ARG A 292 -32.90 11.11 -5.05
C ARG A 292 -34.00 11.23 -6.10
N ALA A 293 -34.25 12.43 -6.63
CA ALA A 293 -35.25 12.65 -7.68
C ALA A 293 -34.97 11.86 -8.97
N ALA A 294 -33.72 11.46 -9.19
CA ALA A 294 -33.31 10.64 -10.33
C ALA A 294 -33.30 9.12 -10.01
N GLN A 295 -33.75 8.71 -8.83
CA GLN A 295 -33.85 7.30 -8.42
C GLN A 295 -35.27 6.79 -8.73
N ALA A 296 -35.45 6.09 -9.86
CA ALA A 296 -36.75 5.53 -10.22
C ALA A 296 -37.01 4.21 -9.47
N VAL A 297 -38.24 4.02 -8.98
CA VAL A 297 -38.72 2.71 -8.51
C VAL A 297 -38.54 1.67 -9.62
N GLY A 298 -38.08 0.48 -9.25
CA GLY A 298 -37.68 -0.59 -10.17
C GLY A 298 -36.21 -0.51 -10.62
N SER A 299 -35.50 0.61 -10.42
CA SER A 299 -34.07 0.70 -10.76
C SER A 299 -33.26 -0.35 -10.02
N SER A 300 -32.34 -1.01 -10.71
CA SER A 300 -31.36 -1.91 -10.08
C SER A 300 -30.38 -1.13 -9.21
N VAL A 301 -30.01 -1.75 -8.10
CA VAL A 301 -29.19 -1.16 -7.06
C VAL A 301 -28.43 -2.23 -6.29
N CYS A 302 -27.19 -1.94 -5.90
CA CYS A 302 -26.38 -2.83 -5.08
C CYS A 302 -25.75 -2.07 -3.92
N LYS A 303 -25.58 -2.77 -2.80
CA LYS A 303 -24.90 -2.26 -1.59
C LYS A 303 -23.86 -3.26 -1.11
N PHE A 304 -22.85 -2.75 -0.41
CA PHE A 304 -21.97 -3.56 0.43
C PHE A 304 -22.20 -3.24 1.91
N GLY A 305 -22.17 -4.26 2.78
CA GLY A 305 -22.21 -4.06 4.23
C GLY A 305 -21.53 -5.21 4.96
N ARG A 306 -20.83 -4.93 6.06
CA ARG A 306 -20.08 -5.92 6.86
C ARG A 306 -20.85 -7.20 7.17
N THR A 307 -22.14 -7.11 7.45
CA THR A 307 -22.97 -8.28 7.79
C THR A 307 -23.38 -9.12 6.57
N THR A 308 -23.60 -8.51 5.42
CA THR A 308 -24.27 -9.16 4.27
C THR A 308 -23.43 -9.19 3.00
N GLY A 309 -22.25 -8.58 3.01
CA GLY A 309 -21.40 -8.45 1.85
C GLY A 309 -22.06 -7.62 0.76
N TYR A 310 -21.71 -7.93 -0.48
CA TYR A 310 -22.26 -7.29 -1.66
C TYR A 310 -23.58 -7.93 -2.07
N THR A 311 -24.64 -7.12 -2.11
CA THR A 311 -26.00 -7.59 -2.38
C THR A 311 -26.70 -6.63 -3.33
N CYS A 312 -27.38 -7.17 -4.33
CA CYS A 312 -28.11 -6.40 -5.33
C CYS A 312 -29.63 -6.63 -5.24
N GLY A 313 -30.37 -5.69 -5.81
CA GLY A 313 -31.81 -5.58 -5.69
C GLY A 313 -32.40 -4.52 -6.60
N THR A 314 -33.67 -4.17 -6.36
CA THR A 314 -34.35 -3.04 -6.99
C THR A 314 -34.85 -2.05 -5.96
N ILE A 315 -34.94 -0.78 -6.36
CA ILE A 315 -35.58 0.28 -5.58
C ILE A 315 -37.08 -0.01 -5.53
N ASN A 316 -37.65 -0.18 -4.34
CA ASN A 316 -39.08 -0.48 -4.21
C ASN A 316 -39.92 0.77 -3.95
N THR A 317 -39.36 1.71 -3.21
CA THR A 317 -40.02 2.98 -2.91
C THR A 317 -38.97 4.06 -2.67
N THR A 318 -39.30 5.26 -3.13
CA THR A 318 -38.56 6.51 -2.87
C THR A 318 -39.20 7.31 -1.73
N SER A 319 -40.20 6.73 -1.05
CA SER A 319 -40.92 7.26 0.10
C SER A 319 -40.78 6.31 1.31
N PRO A 320 -40.74 6.82 2.55
CA PRO A 320 -40.54 5.99 3.74
C PRO A 320 -41.68 4.98 3.99
N PRO A 321 -41.40 3.85 4.64
CA PRO A 321 -42.44 3.01 5.22
C PRO A 321 -43.09 3.67 6.45
N PRO A 322 -44.40 3.44 6.69
CA PRO A 322 -45.20 4.15 7.71
C PRO A 322 -44.88 3.83 9.19
N ALA A 323 -44.00 2.85 9.47
CA ALA A 323 -43.61 2.46 10.84
C ALA A 323 -42.39 3.22 11.38
N PHE A 324 -41.85 4.17 10.62
CA PHE A 324 -40.87 5.15 11.10
C PHE A 324 -41.59 6.48 11.37
N PRO A 325 -41.11 7.34 12.30
CA PRO A 325 -41.71 8.67 12.50
C PRO A 325 -41.92 9.31 11.12
N SER A 326 -43.13 9.81 10.89
CA SER A 326 -43.78 10.06 9.59
C SER A 326 -43.11 11.11 8.68
N THR A 327 -41.81 11.35 8.86
CA THR A 327 -41.00 12.35 8.19
C THR A 327 -39.70 11.78 7.59
N THR A 328 -39.39 10.48 7.73
CA THR A 328 -38.15 9.89 7.17
C THR A 328 -38.07 10.01 5.64
N THR A 329 -37.23 10.85 5.05
CA THR A 329 -37.06 10.88 3.60
C THR A 329 -35.93 9.92 3.24
N ALA A 330 -36.20 8.62 3.00
CA ALA A 330 -35.17 7.72 2.47
C ALA A 330 -35.69 6.71 1.43
N THR A 331 -34.85 6.45 0.42
CA THR A 331 -35.11 5.45 -0.63
C THR A 331 -34.82 4.06 -0.07
N THR A 332 -35.70 3.09 -0.31
CA THR A 332 -35.50 1.70 0.12
C THR A 332 -35.38 0.76 -1.07
N ALA A 333 -34.48 -0.21 -0.94
CA ALA A 333 -34.20 -1.26 -1.91
C ALA A 333 -34.41 -2.64 -1.29
N ARG A 334 -34.83 -3.63 -2.09
CA ARG A 334 -34.88 -5.05 -1.65
C ARG A 334 -33.63 -5.75 -2.17
N CYS A 335 -32.64 -5.94 -1.31
CA CYS A 335 -31.42 -6.65 -1.66
C CYS A 335 -31.42 -8.02 -0.98
N GLY A 336 -31.28 -9.11 -1.75
CA GLY A 336 -31.27 -10.47 -1.22
C GLY A 336 -32.52 -10.84 -0.38
N GLY A 337 -33.70 -10.35 -0.78
CA GLY A 337 -34.98 -10.64 -0.11
C GLY A 337 -35.31 -9.79 1.12
N ARG A 338 -34.45 -8.84 1.52
CA ARG A 338 -34.67 -7.93 2.67
C ARG A 338 -34.74 -6.47 2.24
N SER A 339 -35.63 -5.68 2.85
CA SER A 339 -35.73 -4.23 2.65
C SER A 339 -34.59 -3.49 3.38
N THR A 340 -33.85 -2.63 2.68
CA THR A 340 -32.70 -1.86 3.21
C THR A 340 -32.65 -0.44 2.64
N TRP A 341 -32.00 0.51 3.33
CA TRP A 341 -31.84 1.89 2.85
C TRP A 341 -30.84 2.00 1.69
N ALA A 342 -31.16 2.83 0.69
CA ALA A 342 -30.31 3.11 -0.47
C ALA A 342 -29.30 4.25 -0.22
N ALA A 343 -29.38 4.95 0.91
CA ALA A 343 -28.47 6.06 1.24
C ALA A 343 -27.02 5.61 1.52
N THR A 344 -26.78 4.32 1.73
CA THR A 344 -25.47 3.76 2.09
C THR A 344 -24.69 3.17 0.93
N SER A 345 -25.06 3.52 -0.31
CA SER A 345 -24.36 3.30 -1.59
C SER A 345 -25.10 2.45 -2.61
N CYS A 346 -25.10 2.96 -3.85
CA CYS A 346 -25.85 2.41 -4.97
C CYS A 346 -25.10 2.74 -6.28
N THR A 347 -24.03 2.00 -6.57
CA THR A 347 -23.40 2.05 -7.89
C THR A 347 -24.04 1.03 -8.82
N ARG A 348 -24.33 1.47 -10.05
CA ARG A 348 -24.91 0.68 -11.14
C ARG A 348 -23.99 -0.49 -11.52
N PRO A 349 -24.50 -1.68 -11.88
CA PRO A 349 -23.70 -2.65 -12.62
C PRO A 349 -23.52 -2.13 -14.05
N THR A 350 -22.27 -1.93 -14.47
CA THR A 350 -21.94 -1.77 -15.88
C THR A 350 -22.05 -3.15 -16.54
N THR A 351 -22.87 -3.21 -17.58
CA THR A 351 -22.57 -4.07 -18.73
C THR A 351 -21.38 -3.46 -19.46
#